data_AF-A0A2P4SZ64-F1
#
_entry.id   AF-A0A2P4SZ64-F1
#
_cell.length_a   1.000
_cell.length_b   1.000
_cell.length_c   1.000
_cell.angle_alpha   90.00
_cell.angle_beta   90.00
_cell.angle_gamma   90.00
#
_symmetry.space_group_name_H-M   'P 1'
#
loop_
_entity.id
_entity.type
_entity.pdbx_description
1 polymer ?
#
loop_
_entity_poly.entity_id
_entity_poly.type
_entity_poly.pdbx_seq_one_letter_code
_entity_poly.pdbx_strand_id
1 'polypeptide(L)'
;EYFSEGCAPGSPPNSRLCQLCQGSGGIPPEKCVASSHEKYFGYTGALRCLVEKGDVAFIQHSTVEENTGGKNKADWAKDLKMDDFELLCTDGRRANVMDYRECNLAEVPTHAVVVRPEKASKIRDLMERQQKRFGILGSENSKFMMFESQNKDLLFKDITKCLSKVREGTTYKEFLGDKFYTVTSSLNTCNPSDVLQMCNFLEGK
;
A
#
# COMPACT_ATOMS: atom_id res chain seq x y z
N GLU A 1 12.41 19.73 8.48
CA GLU A 1 12.67 18.76 7.39
C GLU A 1 13.28 17.51 8.00
N TYR A 2 12.85 16.31 7.60
CA TYR A 2 13.23 15.04 8.26
C TYR A 2 14.26 14.22 7.48
N PHE A 3 14.04 14.02 6.16
CA PHE A 3 14.96 13.31 5.28
C PHE A 3 15.64 14.27 4.30
N SER A 4 16.88 13.97 3.90
CA SER A 4 17.65 14.74 2.93
C SER A 4 17.03 14.68 1.52
N GLU A 5 16.61 13.50 1.10
CA GLU A 5 15.92 13.23 -0.17
C GLU A 5 15.11 11.94 -0.07
N GLY A 6 14.21 11.70 -1.01
CA GLY A 6 13.37 10.50 -0.99
C GLY A 6 12.57 10.28 -2.27
N CYS A 7 11.80 9.19 -2.28
CA CYS A 7 10.71 8.98 -3.22
C CYS A 7 9.41 8.68 -2.46
N ALA A 8 8.52 9.66 -2.42
CA ALA A 8 7.15 9.56 -1.94
C ALA A 8 6.22 10.05 -3.05
N PRO A 9 5.81 9.16 -3.98
CA PRO A 9 5.01 9.55 -5.13
C PRO A 9 3.69 10.22 -4.71
N GLY A 10 3.30 11.28 -5.43
CA GLY A 10 2.22 12.20 -5.05
C GLY A 10 2.69 13.45 -4.32
N SER A 11 3.96 13.52 -3.93
CA SER A 11 4.57 14.75 -3.40
C SER A 11 4.73 15.82 -4.48
N PRO A 12 4.89 17.11 -4.12
CA PRO A 12 5.18 18.16 -5.10
C PRO A 12 6.44 17.83 -5.93
N PRO A 13 6.43 17.98 -7.26
CA PRO A 13 7.55 17.55 -8.13
C PRO A 13 8.91 18.13 -7.76
N ASN A 14 8.95 19.36 -7.25
CA ASN A 14 10.17 20.07 -6.85
C ASN A 14 10.59 19.80 -5.40
N SER A 15 9.88 18.92 -4.68
CA SER A 15 10.21 18.58 -3.29
C SER A 15 11.34 17.56 -3.21
N ARG A 16 12.05 17.56 -2.08
CA ARG A 16 13.07 16.54 -1.78
C ARG A 16 12.51 15.12 -1.78
N LEU A 17 11.22 14.98 -1.50
CA LEU A 17 10.50 13.71 -1.52
C LEU A 17 10.25 13.15 -2.93
N CYS A 18 10.51 13.90 -4.00
CA CYS A 18 10.42 13.40 -5.38
C CYS A 18 11.79 13.18 -6.03
N GLN A 19 12.89 13.47 -5.33
CA GLN A 19 14.23 13.49 -5.93
C GLN A 19 14.67 12.09 -6.40
N LEU A 20 14.46 11.06 -5.57
CA LEU A 20 14.88 9.69 -5.87
C LEU A 20 13.95 8.96 -6.85
N CYS A 21 12.73 9.45 -7.07
CA CYS A 21 11.75 8.83 -7.97
C CYS A 21 12.26 8.73 -9.42
N GLN A 22 11.83 7.71 -10.15
CA GLN A 22 12.38 7.36 -11.48
C GLN A 22 11.35 7.47 -12.61
N GLY A 23 10.06 7.56 -12.31
CA GLY A 23 8.99 7.59 -13.31
C GLY A 23 8.75 6.24 -13.99
N SER A 24 8.09 6.26 -15.14
CA SER A 24 7.69 5.09 -15.92
C SER A 24 8.81 4.53 -16.81
N GLY A 25 9.91 5.29 -16.94
CA GLY A 25 10.93 5.05 -17.98
C GLY A 25 10.46 5.39 -19.41
N GLY A 26 9.24 5.92 -19.56
CA GLY A 26 8.66 6.36 -20.83
C GLY A 26 8.71 7.88 -21.05
N ILE A 27 7.98 8.36 -22.06
CA ILE A 27 7.81 9.80 -22.38
C ILE A 27 6.30 10.10 -22.47
N PRO A 28 5.75 10.99 -21.61
CA PRO A 28 6.42 11.65 -20.50
C PRO A 28 6.84 10.65 -19.42
N PRO A 29 7.86 10.96 -18.61
CA PRO A 29 8.38 10.04 -17.62
C PRO A 29 7.43 9.80 -16.45
N GLU A 30 6.37 10.61 -16.27
CA GLU A 30 5.42 10.45 -15.16
C GLU A 30 6.12 10.35 -13.79
N LYS A 31 7.22 11.10 -13.60
CA LYS A 31 8.03 11.06 -12.38
C LYS A 31 7.21 11.54 -11.18
N CYS A 32 7.29 10.78 -10.10
CA CYS A 32 6.65 11.03 -8.81
C CYS A 32 5.10 11.02 -8.84
N VAL A 33 4.46 10.43 -9.86
CA VAL A 33 3.00 10.26 -9.86
C VAL A 33 2.57 9.16 -8.88
N ALA A 34 1.46 9.36 -8.17
CA ALA A 34 0.91 8.37 -7.24
C ALA A 34 0.15 7.24 -7.97
N SER A 35 0.82 6.53 -8.88
CA SER A 35 0.27 5.38 -9.59
C SER A 35 1.36 4.39 -10.01
N SER A 36 0.97 3.23 -10.53
CA SER A 36 1.89 2.20 -11.06
C SER A 36 2.72 2.65 -12.26
N HIS A 37 2.50 3.85 -12.80
CA HIS A 37 3.38 4.47 -13.78
C HIS A 37 4.68 4.99 -13.14
N GLU A 38 4.78 5.13 -11.82
CA GLU A 38 6.04 5.41 -11.15
C GLU A 38 6.70 4.12 -10.66
N LYS A 39 7.95 3.89 -11.09
CA LYS A 39 8.75 2.70 -10.78
C LYS A 39 8.84 2.39 -9.28
N TYR A 40 8.87 3.42 -8.42
CA TYR A 40 8.97 3.28 -6.97
C TYR A 40 7.63 3.45 -6.23
N PHE A 41 6.49 3.39 -6.92
CA PHE A 41 5.17 3.45 -6.31
C PHE A 41 4.74 2.13 -5.63
N GLY A 42 3.99 2.25 -4.55
CA GLY A 42 3.47 1.12 -3.77
C GLY A 42 4.55 0.41 -2.95
N TYR A 43 4.16 -0.66 -2.25
CA TYR A 43 5.07 -1.37 -1.34
C TYR A 43 6.25 -2.02 -2.08
N THR A 44 5.98 -2.70 -3.20
CA THR A 44 7.03 -3.30 -4.04
C THR A 44 7.96 -2.23 -4.60
N GLY A 45 7.44 -1.10 -5.07
CA GLY A 45 8.24 -0.01 -5.61
C GLY A 45 9.12 0.66 -4.55
N ALA A 46 8.62 0.84 -3.33
CA ALA A 46 9.39 1.37 -2.21
C ALA A 46 10.53 0.43 -1.78
N LEU A 47 10.29 -0.89 -1.74
CA LEU A 47 11.37 -1.87 -1.52
C LEU A 47 12.40 -1.83 -2.65
N ARG A 48 11.96 -1.67 -3.90
CA ARG A 48 12.87 -1.48 -5.03
C ARG A 48 13.70 -0.20 -4.89
N CYS A 49 13.11 0.88 -4.36
CA CYS A 49 13.82 2.12 -4.06
C CYS A 49 14.94 1.88 -3.04
N LEU A 50 14.69 1.11 -1.97
CA LEU A 50 15.71 0.71 -0.99
C LEU A 50 16.87 -0.05 -1.64
N VAL A 51 16.57 -0.95 -2.58
CA VAL A 51 17.59 -1.75 -3.28
C VAL A 51 18.45 -0.89 -4.23
N GLU A 52 17.82 0.07 -4.93
CA GLU A 52 18.49 0.79 -6.03
C GLU A 52 19.03 2.18 -5.64
N LYS A 53 18.46 2.87 -4.64
CA LYS A 53 18.70 4.31 -4.39
C LYS A 53 18.65 4.76 -2.93
N GLY A 54 17.62 4.37 -2.18
CA GLY A 54 17.34 4.88 -0.83
C GLY A 54 17.94 4.03 0.27
N ASP A 55 18.05 4.60 1.48
CA ASP A 55 18.62 3.91 2.65
C ASP A 55 17.56 3.27 3.56
N VAL A 56 16.29 3.67 3.41
CA VAL A 56 15.16 3.19 4.20
C VAL A 56 13.90 3.08 3.34
N ALA A 57 13.07 2.09 3.61
CA ALA A 57 11.74 1.95 3.01
C ALA A 57 10.66 1.73 4.07
N PHE A 58 9.57 2.48 3.96
CA PHE A 58 8.38 2.32 4.79
C PHE A 58 7.38 1.41 4.08
N ILE A 59 7.37 0.13 4.46
CA ILE A 59 6.57 -0.92 3.82
C ILE A 59 5.92 -1.83 4.86
N GLN A 60 4.90 -2.59 4.46
CA GLN A 60 4.29 -3.59 5.34
C GLN A 60 5.24 -4.79 5.53
N HIS A 61 5.01 -5.53 6.62
CA HIS A 61 5.87 -6.64 7.04
C HIS A 61 6.05 -7.76 6.00
N SER A 62 5.04 -8.03 5.16
CA SER A 62 5.09 -9.13 4.20
C SER A 62 5.83 -8.80 2.90
N THR A 63 6.12 -7.53 2.63
CA THR A 63 6.64 -7.10 1.31
C THR A 63 8.04 -7.63 1.03
N VAL A 64 8.92 -7.73 2.03
CA VAL A 64 10.25 -8.32 1.85
C VAL A 64 10.13 -9.79 1.45
N GLU A 65 9.32 -10.55 2.18
CA GLU A 65 9.06 -11.96 1.86
C GLU A 65 8.46 -12.13 0.45
N GLU A 66 7.54 -11.26 0.03
CA GLU A 66 6.91 -11.31 -1.29
C GLU A 66 7.88 -11.07 -2.46
N ASN A 67 9.04 -10.45 -2.20
CA ASN A 67 9.97 -9.99 -3.23
C ASN A 67 11.37 -10.62 -3.16
N THR A 68 11.59 -11.59 -2.28
CA THR A 68 12.88 -12.24 -2.07
C THR A 68 12.76 -13.76 -2.23
N GLY A 69 13.88 -14.48 -2.22
CA GLY A 69 13.90 -15.94 -2.30
C GLY A 69 13.30 -16.48 -3.61
N GLY A 70 13.44 -15.72 -4.70
CA GLY A 70 12.92 -16.08 -6.03
C GLY A 70 11.41 -15.88 -6.22
N LYS A 71 10.68 -15.34 -5.23
CA LYS A 71 9.23 -15.07 -5.35
C LYS A 71 8.91 -13.94 -6.33
N ASN A 72 9.77 -12.93 -6.42
CA ASN A 72 9.70 -11.93 -7.48
C ASN A 72 10.78 -12.20 -8.53
N LYS A 73 10.34 -12.45 -9.77
CA LYS A 73 11.19 -12.81 -10.92
C LYS A 73 11.75 -11.59 -11.66
N ALA A 74 11.39 -10.37 -11.27
CA ALA A 74 11.92 -9.17 -11.88
C ALA A 74 13.43 -9.07 -11.67
N ASP A 75 14.15 -8.51 -12.65
CA ASP A 75 15.62 -8.47 -12.63
C ASP A 75 16.22 -7.78 -11.40
N TRP A 76 15.53 -6.79 -10.83
CA TRP A 76 15.99 -6.08 -9.63
C TRP A 76 15.84 -6.90 -8.34
N ALA A 77 15.02 -7.96 -8.36
CA ALA A 77 14.63 -8.73 -7.17
C ALA A 77 15.06 -10.20 -7.19
N LYS A 78 15.40 -10.75 -8.36
CA LYS A 78 15.61 -12.19 -8.58
C LYS A 78 16.66 -12.83 -7.66
N ASP A 79 17.68 -12.07 -7.28
CA ASP A 79 18.81 -12.55 -6.46
C ASP A 79 18.73 -12.12 -4.99
N LEU A 80 17.68 -11.37 -4.61
CA LEU A 80 17.52 -10.86 -3.24
C LEU A 80 17.13 -11.98 -2.28
N LYS A 81 17.72 -11.93 -1.09
CA LYS A 81 17.45 -12.80 0.05
C LYS A 81 16.80 -12.01 1.18
N MET A 82 16.04 -12.68 2.02
CA MET A 82 15.43 -12.03 3.20
C MET A 82 16.50 -11.49 4.16
N ASP A 83 17.64 -12.18 4.27
CA ASP A 83 18.76 -11.79 5.13
C ASP A 83 19.51 -10.55 4.64
N ASP A 84 19.21 -10.04 3.44
CA ASP A 84 19.75 -8.77 2.94
C ASP A 84 19.06 -7.56 3.60
N PHE A 85 18.03 -7.79 4.42
CA PHE A 85 17.18 -6.75 5.02
C PHE A 85 17.03 -6.93 6.53
N GLU A 86 16.91 -5.81 7.25
CA GLU A 86 16.60 -5.77 8.68
C GLU A 86 15.45 -4.79 8.94
N LEU A 87 14.69 -5.03 10.01
CA LEU A 87 13.70 -4.06 10.51
C LEU A 87 14.39 -3.05 11.42
N LEU A 88 13.91 -1.80 11.38
CA LEU A 88 14.25 -0.77 12.35
C LEU A 88 13.14 -0.68 13.40
N CYS A 89 13.48 -0.96 14.65
CA CYS A 89 12.53 -0.91 15.76
C CYS A 89 12.45 0.52 16.33
N THR A 90 11.31 0.85 16.94
CA THR A 90 11.08 2.18 17.53
C THR A 90 11.93 2.46 18.77
N ASP A 91 12.51 1.43 19.38
CA ASP A 91 13.47 1.51 20.48
C ASP A 91 14.93 1.64 20.03
N GLY A 92 15.17 1.79 18.72
CA GLY A 92 16.49 1.96 18.12
C GLY A 92 17.24 0.65 17.83
N ARG A 93 16.69 -0.52 18.20
CA ARG A 93 17.25 -1.81 17.81
C ARG A 93 16.98 -2.12 16.35
N ARG A 94 17.67 -3.16 15.85
CA ARG A 94 17.35 -3.85 14.60
C ARG A 94 16.87 -5.26 14.89
N ALA A 95 16.04 -5.80 14.01
CA ALA A 95 15.51 -7.16 14.13
C ALA A 95 15.42 -7.84 12.77
N ASN A 96 15.29 -9.16 12.77
CA ASN A 96 15.04 -9.92 11.56
C ASN A 96 13.65 -9.54 10.99
N VAL A 97 13.50 -9.59 9.67
CA VAL A 97 12.22 -9.29 8.98
C VAL A 97 11.05 -10.16 9.43
N MET A 98 11.32 -11.35 9.97
CA MET A 98 10.30 -12.25 10.52
C MET A 98 9.80 -11.84 11.91
N ASP A 99 10.54 -10.98 12.64
CA ASP A 99 10.20 -10.53 13.99
C ASP A 99 9.25 -9.31 13.99
N TYR A 100 8.55 -9.07 12.88
CA TYR A 100 7.70 -7.89 12.68
C TYR A 100 6.61 -7.70 13.75
N ARG A 101 6.21 -8.76 14.46
CA ARG A 101 5.23 -8.65 15.56
C ARG A 101 5.79 -7.89 16.76
N GLU A 102 7.07 -8.10 17.06
CA GLU A 102 7.77 -7.47 18.19
C GLU A 102 8.53 -6.20 17.75
N CYS A 103 8.87 -6.08 16.47
CA CYS A 103 9.56 -4.94 15.88
C CYS A 103 8.79 -4.37 14.69
N ASN A 104 7.95 -3.36 14.94
CA ASN A 104 7.23 -2.62 13.92
C ASN A 104 7.03 -1.16 14.33
N LEU A 105 6.65 -0.32 13.37
CA LEU A 105 6.26 1.07 13.64
C LEU A 105 4.85 1.14 14.25
N ALA A 106 3.92 0.35 13.72
CA ALA A 106 2.56 0.21 14.21
C ALA A 106 1.84 -0.97 13.55
N GLU A 107 0.82 -1.49 14.22
CA GLU A 107 -0.23 -2.30 13.62
C GLU A 107 -1.28 -1.37 12.96
N VAL A 108 -1.65 -1.67 11.71
CA VAL A 108 -2.53 -0.82 10.89
C VAL A 108 -3.70 -1.61 10.30
N PRO A 109 -4.87 -0.99 10.07
CA PRO A 109 -6.01 -1.65 9.45
C PRO A 109 -5.70 -2.06 8.00
N THR A 110 -6.34 -3.14 7.54
CA THR A 110 -6.18 -3.64 6.17
C THR A 110 -6.87 -2.75 5.14
N HIS A 111 -6.52 -2.91 3.87
CA HIS A 111 -7.22 -2.22 2.78
C HIS A 111 -8.69 -2.65 2.70
N ALA A 112 -9.58 -1.71 2.37
CA ALA A 112 -11.01 -1.96 2.21
C ALA A 112 -11.56 -1.36 0.92
N VAL A 113 -12.59 -2.02 0.37
CA VAL A 113 -13.40 -1.46 -0.71
C VAL A 113 -14.42 -0.51 -0.08
N VAL A 114 -14.32 0.77 -0.42
CA VAL A 114 -15.25 1.81 0.05
C VAL A 114 -16.21 2.21 -1.06
N VAL A 115 -17.48 2.35 -0.71
CA VAL A 115 -18.54 2.80 -1.61
C VAL A 115 -19.51 3.69 -0.86
N ARG A 116 -20.34 4.44 -1.60
CA ARG A 116 -21.40 5.23 -0.97
C ARG A 116 -22.43 4.33 -0.26
N PRO A 117 -23.01 4.76 0.88
CA PRO A 117 -23.86 3.92 1.71
C PRO A 117 -25.02 3.25 0.96
N GLU A 118 -25.66 3.97 0.04
CA GLU A 118 -26.81 3.48 -0.74
C GLU A 118 -26.47 2.34 -1.72
N LYS A 119 -25.18 2.12 -2.01
CA LYS A 119 -24.68 1.04 -2.87
C LYS A 119 -24.00 -0.09 -2.10
N ALA A 120 -23.79 0.07 -0.79
CA ALA A 120 -22.97 -0.83 0.01
C ALA A 120 -23.43 -2.30 -0.05
N SER A 121 -24.72 -2.58 0.16
CA SER A 121 -25.23 -3.95 0.11
C SER A 121 -25.06 -4.59 -1.27
N LYS A 122 -25.42 -3.86 -2.34
CA LYS A 122 -25.33 -4.39 -3.72
C LYS A 122 -23.89 -4.72 -4.11
N ILE A 123 -22.93 -3.86 -3.73
CA ILE A 123 -21.52 -4.08 -4.03
C ILE A 123 -20.94 -5.22 -3.18
N ARG A 124 -21.33 -5.33 -1.91
CA ARG A 124 -20.96 -6.46 -1.05
C ARG A 124 -21.40 -7.80 -1.67
N ASP A 125 -22.64 -7.88 -2.14
CA ASP A 125 -23.18 -9.09 -2.78
C ASP A 125 -22.51 -9.36 -4.13
N LEU A 126 -22.17 -8.30 -4.89
CA LEU A 126 -21.39 -8.43 -6.11
C LEU A 126 -20.00 -9.01 -5.82
N MET A 127 -19.27 -8.44 -4.86
CA MET A 127 -17.92 -8.87 -4.49
C MET A 127 -17.90 -10.30 -3.96
N GLU A 128 -18.92 -10.71 -3.18
CA GLU A 128 -19.06 -12.10 -2.75
C GLU A 128 -19.23 -13.05 -3.95
N ARG A 129 -20.08 -12.71 -4.92
CA ARG A 129 -20.25 -13.52 -6.12
C ARG A 129 -19.01 -13.55 -6.99
N GLN A 130 -18.31 -12.42 -7.15
CA GLN A 130 -17.09 -12.35 -7.95
C GLN A 130 -15.97 -13.16 -7.30
N GLN A 131 -15.74 -13.05 -5.99
CA GLN A 131 -14.69 -13.84 -5.33
C GLN A 131 -14.98 -15.35 -5.33
N LYS A 132 -16.26 -15.77 -5.31
CA LYS A 132 -16.63 -17.20 -5.47
C LYS A 132 -16.32 -17.75 -6.86
N ARG A 133 -16.25 -16.89 -7.89
CA ARG A 133 -15.89 -17.29 -9.26
C ARG A 133 -14.40 -17.11 -9.52
N PHE A 134 -13.83 -15.98 -9.15
CA PHE A 134 -12.50 -15.52 -9.58
C PHE A 134 -11.50 -15.35 -8.43
N GLY A 135 -11.90 -15.61 -7.18
CA GLY A 135 -10.96 -15.62 -6.05
C GLY A 135 -10.02 -16.83 -6.11
N ILE A 136 -9.12 -16.94 -5.13
CA ILE A 136 -8.11 -18.02 -5.06
C ILE A 136 -8.74 -19.41 -5.16
N LEU A 137 -9.85 -19.63 -4.46
CA LEU A 137 -10.62 -20.89 -4.45
C LEU A 137 -11.86 -20.82 -5.36
N GLY A 138 -11.87 -19.90 -6.32
CA GLY A 138 -13.02 -19.63 -7.18
C GLY A 138 -13.24 -20.71 -8.25
N SER A 139 -14.49 -20.92 -8.64
CA SER A 139 -14.88 -21.94 -9.63
C SER A 139 -14.36 -21.68 -11.06
N GLU A 140 -13.96 -20.45 -11.36
CA GLU A 140 -13.49 -19.98 -12.67
C GLU A 140 -12.14 -19.25 -12.56
N ASN A 141 -11.35 -19.54 -11.53
CA ASN A 141 -10.04 -18.92 -11.30
C ASN A 141 -9.04 -19.15 -12.45
N SER A 142 -9.20 -20.24 -13.22
CA SER A 142 -8.39 -20.54 -14.40
C SER A 142 -8.65 -19.60 -15.58
N LYS A 143 -9.81 -18.94 -15.62
CA LYS A 143 -10.13 -17.93 -16.65
C LYS A 143 -9.62 -16.55 -16.25
N PHE A 144 -9.75 -16.23 -14.96
CA PHE A 144 -9.36 -14.94 -14.39
C PHE A 144 -9.18 -15.07 -12.88
N MET A 145 -8.05 -14.58 -12.37
CA MET A 145 -7.77 -14.48 -10.93
C MET A 145 -7.88 -13.03 -10.47
N MET A 146 -8.86 -12.78 -9.60
CA MET A 146 -9.20 -11.43 -9.11
C MET A 146 -8.15 -10.81 -8.20
N PHE A 147 -7.35 -11.63 -7.52
CA PHE A 147 -6.29 -11.19 -6.60
C PHE A 147 -4.90 -11.51 -7.15
N GLU A 148 -4.75 -11.65 -8.47
CA GLU A 148 -3.45 -11.75 -9.12
C GLU A 148 -3.36 -10.69 -10.20
N SER A 149 -2.19 -10.07 -10.31
CA SER A 149 -1.95 -9.04 -11.30
C SER A 149 -0.62 -9.23 -12.02
N GLN A 150 -0.59 -8.88 -13.32
CA GLN A 150 0.62 -8.96 -14.14
C GLN A 150 1.68 -7.95 -13.67
N ASN A 151 1.22 -6.73 -13.34
CA ASN A 151 2.00 -5.73 -12.62
C ASN A 151 1.53 -5.75 -11.17
N LYS A 152 2.42 -5.65 -10.19
CA LYS A 152 2.10 -5.87 -8.77
C LYS A 152 0.95 -5.00 -8.24
N ASP A 153 0.07 -5.62 -7.47
CA ASP A 153 -1.00 -5.00 -6.67
C ASP A 153 -2.01 -4.14 -7.47
N LEU A 154 -2.48 -4.62 -8.62
CA LEU A 154 -3.53 -3.94 -9.39
C LEU A 154 -4.94 -4.25 -8.86
N LEU A 155 -5.69 -3.19 -8.52
CA LEU A 155 -7.03 -3.20 -7.90
C LEU A 155 -7.07 -3.79 -6.49
N PHE A 156 -6.49 -4.97 -6.31
CA PHE A 156 -6.31 -5.65 -5.03
C PHE A 156 -4.84 -5.99 -4.82
N LYS A 157 -4.46 -6.18 -3.56
CA LYS A 157 -3.13 -6.70 -3.24
C LYS A 157 -3.03 -8.15 -3.72
N ASP A 158 -1.90 -8.54 -4.33
CA ASP A 158 -1.73 -9.88 -4.93
C ASP A 158 -1.81 -11.03 -3.91
N ILE A 159 -1.55 -10.75 -2.63
CA ILE A 159 -1.63 -11.76 -1.58
C ILE A 159 -3.02 -11.86 -0.93
N THR A 160 -4.00 -11.09 -1.39
CA THR A 160 -5.35 -11.06 -0.82
C THR A 160 -5.96 -12.47 -0.89
N LYS A 161 -6.32 -13.02 0.28
CA LYS A 161 -6.87 -14.38 0.35
C LYS A 161 -8.37 -14.42 0.07
N CYS A 162 -9.10 -13.45 0.58
CA CYS A 162 -10.53 -13.27 0.37
C CYS A 162 -10.94 -11.83 0.70
N LEU A 163 -12.19 -11.48 0.39
CA LEU A 163 -12.80 -10.25 0.87
C LEU A 163 -13.73 -10.58 2.05
N SER A 164 -13.33 -10.19 3.25
CA SER A 164 -14.12 -10.37 4.48
C SER A 164 -15.25 -9.33 4.54
N LYS A 165 -16.44 -9.77 4.96
CA LYS A 165 -17.58 -8.87 5.11
C LYS A 165 -17.40 -7.98 6.33
N VAL A 166 -17.52 -6.66 6.12
CA VAL A 166 -17.66 -5.68 7.20
C VAL A 166 -19.14 -5.59 7.60
N ARG A 167 -19.41 -5.44 8.90
CA ARG A 167 -20.77 -5.30 9.43
C ARG A 167 -21.49 -4.12 8.79
N GLU A 168 -22.77 -4.28 8.49
CA GLU A 168 -23.58 -3.18 7.96
C GLU A 168 -23.65 -2.00 8.94
N GLY A 169 -23.61 -0.78 8.40
CA GLY A 169 -23.59 0.44 9.21
C GLY A 169 -22.24 0.79 9.84
N THR A 170 -21.20 -0.04 9.66
CA THR A 170 -19.85 0.28 10.17
C THR A 170 -19.33 1.57 9.53
N THR A 171 -18.94 2.52 10.37
CA THR A 171 -18.34 3.78 9.96
C THR A 171 -16.86 3.59 9.61
N TYR A 172 -16.27 4.51 8.84
CA TYR A 172 -14.84 4.44 8.53
C TYR A 172 -13.98 4.54 9.80
N LYS A 173 -14.42 5.30 10.82
CA LYS A 173 -13.72 5.40 12.11
C LYS A 173 -13.72 4.07 12.87
N GLU A 174 -14.87 3.40 12.95
CA GLU A 174 -14.94 2.05 13.56
C GLU A 174 -14.09 1.04 12.80
N PHE A 175 -14.05 1.11 11.46
CA PHE A 175 -13.22 0.24 10.64
C PHE A 175 -11.71 0.48 10.86
N LEU A 176 -11.28 1.74 10.87
CA LEU A 176 -9.87 2.10 11.07
C LEU A 176 -9.39 1.85 12.51
N GLY A 177 -10.30 1.93 13.47
CA GLY A 177 -9.99 1.89 14.90
C GLY A 177 -9.43 3.21 15.42
N ASP A 178 -9.60 3.46 16.71
CA ASP A 178 -9.30 4.76 17.32
C ASP A 178 -7.81 5.15 17.19
N LYS A 179 -6.88 4.20 17.38
CA LYS A 179 -5.44 4.47 17.31
C LYS A 179 -5.03 5.04 15.95
N PHE A 180 -5.39 4.33 14.87
CA PHE A 180 -5.03 4.75 13.52
C PHE A 180 -5.74 6.04 13.14
N TYR A 181 -7.04 6.14 13.45
CA TYR A 181 -7.83 7.34 13.21
C TYR A 181 -7.20 8.58 13.87
N THR A 182 -6.85 8.52 15.16
CA THR A 182 -6.26 9.66 15.88
C THR A 182 -4.92 10.08 15.28
N VAL A 183 -4.06 9.13 14.91
CA VAL A 183 -2.76 9.44 14.29
C VAL A 183 -2.97 10.11 12.94
N THR A 184 -3.82 9.58 12.07
CA THR A 184 -4.11 10.18 10.75
C THR A 184 -4.75 11.55 10.88
N SER A 185 -5.70 11.74 11.81
CA SER A 185 -6.29 13.05 12.09
C SER A 185 -5.24 14.06 12.55
N SER A 186 -4.34 13.66 13.45
CA SER A 186 -3.26 14.53 13.93
C SER A 186 -2.23 14.87 12.85
N LEU A 187 -1.94 13.96 11.92
CA LEU A 187 -1.04 14.25 10.80
C LEU A 187 -1.67 15.24 9.82
N ASN A 188 -2.97 15.11 9.58
CA ASN A 188 -3.70 15.95 8.64
C ASN A 188 -3.92 17.39 9.13
N THR A 189 -3.61 17.73 10.39
CA THR A 189 -3.63 19.14 10.84
C THR A 189 -2.47 19.96 10.27
N CYS A 190 -1.38 19.32 9.84
CA CYS A 190 -0.20 20.03 9.33
C CYS A 190 -0.40 20.56 7.91
N ASN A 191 -0.92 19.73 7.00
CA ASN A 191 -1.13 20.08 5.59
C ASN A 191 -2.18 19.15 4.95
N PRO A 192 -3.48 19.39 5.12
CA PRO A 192 -4.52 18.55 4.55
C PRO A 192 -4.55 18.69 3.02
N SER A 193 -4.77 17.58 2.30
CA SER A 193 -4.90 17.60 0.85
C SER A 193 -6.14 18.36 0.39
N ASP A 194 -6.14 18.85 -0.86
CA ASP A 194 -7.27 19.58 -1.44
C ASP A 194 -8.59 18.79 -1.37
N VAL A 195 -8.51 17.47 -1.59
CA VAL A 195 -9.68 16.57 -1.48
C VAL A 195 -10.19 16.53 -0.04
N LEU A 196 -9.31 16.42 0.95
CA LEU A 196 -9.70 16.40 2.35
C LEU A 196 -10.33 17.73 2.78
N GLN A 197 -9.75 18.85 2.34
CA GLN A 197 -10.31 20.18 2.60
C GLN A 197 -11.73 20.31 1.99
N MET A 198 -11.91 19.85 0.75
CA MET A 198 -13.21 19.84 0.10
C MET A 198 -14.22 18.97 0.85
N CYS A 199 -13.84 17.75 1.26
CA CYS A 199 -14.71 16.87 2.03
C CYS A 199 -15.12 17.49 3.38
N ASN A 200 -14.18 18.08 4.13
CA ASN A 200 -14.47 18.74 5.40
C ASN A 200 -15.44 19.92 5.23
N PHE A 201 -15.29 20.69 4.15
CA PHE A 201 -16.20 21.78 3.84
C PHE A 201 -17.62 21.28 3.52
N LEU A 202 -17.73 20.13 2.84
CA LEU A 202 -19.01 19.53 2.50
C LEU A 202 -19.71 18.89 3.70
N GLU A 203 -18.98 18.34 4.67
CA GLU A 203 -19.56 17.80 5.91
C GLU A 203 -20.13 18.90 6.83
N GLY A 204 -19.62 20.12 6.73
CA GLY A 204 -20.13 21.28 7.48
C GLY A 204 -21.44 21.87 6.93
N LYS A 205 -21.98 21.35 5.83
CA LYS A 205 -23.25 21.75 5.22
C LYS A 205 -24.36 20.75 5.53
#